data_AF-A0A947ES75-F1
#
_entry.id   AF-A0A947ES75-F1
#
_cell.length_a   1.000
_cell.length_b   1.000
_cell.length_c   1.000
_cell.angle_alpha   90.00
_cell.angle_beta   90.00
_cell.angle_gamma   90.00
#
_symmetry.space_group_name_H-M   'P 1'
#
loop_
_entity.id
_entity.type
_entity.pdbx_description
1 polymer ?
#
loop_
_entity_poly.entity_id
_entity_poly.type
_entity_poly.pdbx_seq_one_letter_code
_entity_poly.pdbx_strand_id
1 'polypeptide(L)'
;MRFFLRGTVPALLGTLLLIAVSSCEEDVTTIGRGVIDQNPFTSDVAVYDVFAYNKNVIAVQTNQLPIYQIGVFNDPVFGRTTASITTQVSLQGGIGNPIFGNYAQSTEDISDTDDVDATIEENERILDVVLYIPYLRNDNADTDLDGVIDELDADPEDPDSDSDGDGLTDNEERLLGTDPLNPDTDGDGITDDEDTSTLANRFPVKRDLDSIYGNRDVPFNLKVQRSTYFLRDLDPNTNFLEAQEYYSSQEFAPSFVSDVLFDGEVLIDDEQTLVFAEDDPDTEDDESLEAPQVIEPGIRVSLDPDFFQANILDKEGKPELISNSNFKDFFRGLHLSVTPITDDIMLLLDLRSASITITYEYDRIVDEELETDEREYTISLITGQTNAPISGNAVNTIISEPYPAEISDNLDTGNNASRIYLKGGPGTYAEIALFEENNGEAIVNDIKSRNWIINEANLVFYVDRETLDAVGGITEPLRLYMYNAETNSPVYDATSEYSIEDSRFGIYLDYDALLQEENDQGIKYKIRITDHVNNLILRDSVNATLGLAISPDIRISGANSAVVDGNSDKDLPVAATLSPLGTILYGSEANVPEDKKLKLEIFYTEIN
;
A
#
# COMPACT_ATOMS: atom_id res chain seq x y z
N MET A 1 1.49 -45.77 -92.40
CA MET A 1 0.75 -45.15 -93.53
C MET A 1 0.09 -43.86 -93.04
N ARG A 2 0.32 -42.76 -93.76
CA ARG A 2 -0.48 -41.51 -93.95
C ARG A 2 -1.10 -40.84 -92.68
N PHE A 3 -0.61 -39.69 -92.21
CA PHE A 3 -0.79 -38.29 -92.67
C PHE A 3 -2.26 -37.77 -92.74
N PHE A 4 -2.61 -36.83 -91.84
CA PHE A 4 -3.08 -35.43 -92.04
C PHE A 4 -3.79 -34.96 -90.73
N LEU A 5 -3.32 -33.98 -89.94
CA LEU A 5 -3.29 -32.50 -90.09
C LEU A 5 -4.66 -31.78 -90.05
N ARG A 6 -4.72 -30.76 -89.17
CA ARG A 6 -5.49 -29.48 -89.21
C ARG A 6 -6.96 -29.53 -88.75
N GLY A 7 -7.49 -28.54 -88.03
CA GLY A 7 -6.94 -27.24 -87.63
C GLY A 7 -7.98 -26.36 -86.92
N THR A 8 -7.47 -25.36 -86.22
CA THR A 8 -8.11 -24.08 -85.84
C THR A 8 -9.39 -24.10 -84.99
N VAL A 9 -9.24 -24.31 -83.67
CA VAL A 9 -10.21 -23.86 -82.65
C VAL A 9 -9.60 -23.08 -81.45
N PRO A 10 -8.29 -23.04 -81.14
CA PRO A 10 -7.85 -22.34 -79.92
C PRO A 10 -7.64 -20.83 -80.08
N ALA A 11 -7.70 -20.28 -81.29
CA ALA A 11 -7.41 -18.85 -81.55
C ALA A 11 -8.60 -17.91 -81.29
N LEU A 12 -9.78 -18.42 -80.94
CA LEU A 12 -10.97 -17.59 -80.69
C LEU A 12 -11.40 -17.59 -79.20
N LEU A 13 -11.02 -18.61 -78.42
CA LEU A 13 -11.17 -18.58 -76.95
C LEU A 13 -10.07 -17.76 -76.27
N GLY A 14 -8.84 -17.77 -76.79
CA GLY A 14 -7.73 -16.96 -76.23
C GLY A 14 -7.96 -15.45 -76.37
N THR A 15 -8.62 -15.02 -77.44
CA THR A 15 -8.87 -13.59 -77.72
C THR A 15 -10.06 -13.03 -76.95
N LEU A 16 -10.99 -13.88 -76.47
CA LEU A 16 -12.07 -13.46 -75.58
C LEU A 16 -11.62 -13.44 -74.10
N LEU A 17 -10.61 -14.22 -73.72
CA LEU A 17 -10.02 -14.20 -72.38
C LEU A 17 -9.05 -13.02 -72.18
N LEU A 18 -8.45 -12.49 -73.25
CA LEU A 18 -7.55 -11.33 -73.21
C LEU A 18 -8.26 -9.97 -73.15
N ILE A 19 -9.60 -9.92 -73.28
CA ILE A 19 -10.39 -8.68 -73.15
C ILE A 19 -10.99 -8.54 -71.73
N ALA A 20 -10.96 -9.60 -70.91
CA ALA A 20 -11.43 -9.56 -69.51
C ALA A 20 -10.36 -9.09 -68.50
N VAL A 21 -9.11 -8.83 -68.92
CA VAL A 21 -8.02 -8.34 -68.05
C VAL A 21 -7.62 -6.89 -68.37
N SER A 22 -8.46 -6.18 -69.12
CA SER A 22 -8.37 -4.72 -69.30
C SER A 22 -9.36 -4.02 -68.36
N SER A 23 -9.36 -4.39 -67.08
CA SER A 23 -9.71 -3.40 -66.06
C SER A 23 -8.44 -2.61 -65.86
N CYS A 24 -8.50 -1.29 -66.10
CA CYS A 24 -7.51 -0.41 -65.53
C CYS A 24 -7.44 -0.77 -64.04
N GLU A 25 -6.28 -1.25 -63.60
CA GLU A 25 -5.86 -0.94 -62.26
C GLU A 25 -5.79 0.59 -62.28
N GLU A 26 -6.80 1.25 -61.69
CA GLU A 26 -6.55 2.60 -61.24
C GLU A 26 -5.40 2.42 -60.25
N ASP A 27 -4.17 2.66 -60.73
CA ASP A 27 -3.12 3.16 -59.86
C ASP A 27 -3.84 4.15 -58.97
N VAL A 28 -3.91 3.85 -57.68
CA VAL A 28 -4.40 4.80 -56.69
C VAL A 28 -3.37 5.92 -56.75
N THR A 29 -3.58 6.83 -57.69
CA THR A 29 -2.89 8.09 -57.75
C THR A 29 -3.36 8.75 -56.48
N THR A 30 -2.57 8.60 -55.42
CA THR A 30 -2.64 9.46 -54.25
C THR A 30 -2.40 10.86 -54.81
N ILE A 31 -3.50 11.52 -55.18
CA ILE A 31 -3.57 12.94 -55.49
C ILE A 31 -3.01 13.60 -54.22
N GLY A 32 -1.76 14.07 -54.29
CA GLY A 32 -1.06 14.63 -53.13
C GLY A 32 0.43 14.30 -53.04
N ARG A 33 0.94 13.26 -53.72
CA ARG A 33 2.37 12.87 -53.62
C ARG A 33 3.37 13.89 -54.23
N GLY A 34 2.87 14.95 -54.86
CA GLY A 34 3.66 16.10 -55.32
C GLY A 34 3.33 17.43 -54.64
N VAL A 35 2.49 17.42 -53.60
CA VAL A 35 2.06 18.61 -52.84
C VAL A 35 2.50 18.55 -51.39
N ILE A 36 2.83 17.37 -50.88
CA ILE A 36 3.38 17.18 -49.53
C ILE A 36 4.90 17.08 -49.68
N ASP A 37 5.60 18.06 -49.11
CA ASP A 37 7.06 18.04 -49.02
C ASP A 37 7.53 16.71 -48.39
N GLN A 38 8.74 16.25 -48.70
CA GLN A 38 9.14 14.87 -48.40
C GLN A 38 9.17 14.54 -46.89
N ASN A 39 9.03 15.55 -46.01
CA ASN A 39 8.74 15.40 -44.59
C ASN A 39 7.70 16.47 -44.15
N PRO A 40 6.38 16.19 -44.16
CA PRO A 40 5.37 17.16 -43.70
C PRO A 40 5.43 17.46 -42.21
N PHE A 41 6.16 16.64 -41.46
CA PHE A 41 6.28 16.72 -40.02
C PHE A 41 7.74 16.62 -39.61
N THR A 42 8.15 17.45 -38.66
CA THR A 42 9.42 17.36 -37.96
C THR A 42 9.14 17.14 -36.48
N SER A 43 9.83 16.18 -35.88
CA SER A 43 9.76 15.93 -34.44
C SER A 43 11.07 16.36 -33.80
N ASP A 44 10.97 17.12 -32.71
CA ASP A 44 12.12 17.65 -31.98
C ASP A 44 11.77 17.77 -30.48
N VAL A 45 12.76 18.15 -29.66
CA VAL A 45 12.62 18.32 -28.21
C VAL A 45 12.90 19.77 -27.84
N ALA A 46 11.92 20.42 -27.21
CA ALA A 46 12.11 21.72 -26.58
C ALA A 46 12.39 21.53 -25.09
N VAL A 47 13.39 22.25 -24.58
CA VAL A 47 13.82 22.16 -23.18
C VAL A 47 13.63 23.51 -22.51
N TYR A 48 12.94 23.52 -21.36
CA TYR A 48 12.65 24.72 -20.58
C TYR A 48 13.19 24.59 -19.15
N ASP A 49 13.64 25.72 -18.59
CA ASP A 49 14.00 25.81 -17.18
C ASP A 49 12.76 25.69 -16.30
N VAL A 50 12.90 24.97 -15.19
CA VAL A 50 11.88 24.72 -14.16
C VAL A 50 12.39 25.27 -12.84
N PHE A 51 11.51 25.62 -11.90
CA PHE A 51 11.90 26.16 -10.59
C PHE A 51 11.36 25.27 -9.48
N ALA A 52 12.20 24.94 -8.51
CA ALA A 52 11.86 24.07 -7.40
C ALA A 52 12.04 24.80 -6.07
N TYR A 53 11.12 24.61 -5.13
CA TYR A 53 11.14 25.24 -3.81
C TYR A 53 10.89 24.19 -2.74
N ASN A 54 11.82 24.02 -1.81
CA ASN A 54 11.65 23.08 -0.70
C ASN A 54 10.71 23.65 0.37
N LYS A 55 9.83 22.80 0.89
CA LYS A 55 8.82 23.15 1.89
C LYS A 55 8.87 22.19 3.07
N ASN A 56 8.79 22.74 4.28
CA ASN A 56 8.73 21.95 5.51
C ASN A 56 7.28 21.67 5.94
N VAL A 57 7.07 20.48 6.48
CA VAL A 57 5.80 20.09 7.09
C VAL A 57 6.01 19.88 8.58
N ILE A 58 5.33 20.68 9.41
CA ILE A 58 5.48 20.64 10.87
C ILE A 58 4.68 19.47 11.44
N ALA A 59 3.44 19.30 10.97
CA ALA A 59 2.57 18.21 11.38
C ALA A 59 1.55 17.91 10.28
N VAL A 60 1.09 16.68 10.22
CA VAL A 60 0.02 16.25 9.30
C VAL A 60 -1.08 15.60 10.10
N GLN A 61 -2.33 15.69 9.64
CA GLN A 61 -3.42 14.94 10.23
C GLN A 61 -3.21 13.44 9.98
N THR A 62 -3.18 12.67 11.07
CA THR A 62 -2.83 11.24 11.08
C THR A 62 -3.92 10.35 11.68
N ASN A 63 -5.16 10.83 11.77
CA ASN A 63 -6.29 9.96 12.06
C ASN A 63 -7.00 9.46 10.80
N GLN A 64 -7.59 8.26 10.92
CA GLN A 64 -8.32 7.60 9.82
C GLN A 64 -7.46 7.40 8.58
N LEU A 65 -6.19 7.05 8.78
CA LEU A 65 -5.26 6.68 7.71
C LEU A 65 -5.51 5.24 7.24
N PRO A 66 -5.25 4.92 5.96
CA PRO A 66 -5.27 3.55 5.48
C PRO A 66 -4.11 2.71 6.03
N ILE A 67 -3.00 3.36 6.38
CA ILE A 67 -1.75 2.74 6.83
C ILE A 67 -1.19 3.55 8.00
N TYR A 68 -0.67 2.87 9.01
CA TYR A 68 -0.05 3.46 10.21
C TYR A 68 1.38 3.00 10.36
N GLN A 69 2.27 3.92 10.75
CA GLN A 69 3.68 3.66 11.05
C GLN A 69 3.87 3.30 12.53
N ILE A 70 4.73 2.33 12.82
CA ILE A 70 5.15 2.03 14.20
C ILE A 70 6.63 1.64 14.26
N GLY A 71 7.34 2.16 15.26
CA GLY A 71 8.75 1.83 15.51
C GLY A 71 9.68 3.02 15.37
N VAL A 72 10.93 2.74 15.03
CA VAL A 72 12.01 3.72 14.92
C VAL A 72 12.71 3.51 13.58
N PHE A 73 12.89 4.58 12.81
CA PHE A 73 13.65 4.57 11.56
C PHE A 73 14.75 5.62 11.65
N ASN A 74 16.00 5.24 11.42
CA ASN A 74 17.13 6.13 11.40
C ASN A 74 17.51 6.43 9.96
N ASP A 75 16.97 7.51 9.40
CA ASP A 75 17.38 7.98 8.08
C ASP A 75 18.77 8.64 8.18
N PRO A 76 19.79 8.17 7.45
CA PRO A 76 21.15 8.71 7.53
C PRO A 76 21.27 10.20 7.14
N VAL A 77 20.30 10.73 6.38
CA VAL A 77 20.25 12.11 5.89
C VAL A 77 19.26 12.95 6.70
N PHE A 78 18.05 12.43 6.89
CA PHE A 78 16.94 13.16 7.48
C PHE A 78 16.83 12.99 9.00
N GLY A 79 17.63 12.11 9.58
CA GLY A 79 17.67 11.85 11.02
C GLY A 79 16.63 10.82 11.47
N ARG A 80 16.50 10.68 12.79
CA ARG A 80 15.67 9.65 13.38
C ARG A 80 14.18 10.05 13.39
N THR A 81 13.32 9.13 12.99
CA THR A 81 11.87 9.20 13.14
C THR A 81 11.40 8.09 14.08
N THR A 82 10.52 8.43 15.02
CA THR A 82 9.86 7.47 15.92
C THR A 82 8.35 7.56 15.74
N ALA A 83 7.69 6.42 15.56
CA ALA A 83 6.26 6.31 15.34
C ALA A 83 5.59 5.41 16.38
N SER A 84 4.40 5.80 16.83
CA SER A 84 3.53 5.00 17.70
C SER A 84 2.06 5.19 17.31
N ILE A 85 1.21 4.29 17.77
CA ILE A 85 -0.20 4.24 17.37
C ILE A 85 -1.07 4.30 18.61
N THR A 86 -2.07 5.17 18.60
CA THR A 86 -3.15 5.14 19.60
C THR A 86 -4.46 4.89 18.88
N THR A 87 -5.12 3.77 19.18
CA THR A 87 -6.30 3.30 18.44
C THR A 87 -7.48 3.06 19.37
N GLN A 88 -8.68 3.39 18.91
CA GLN A 88 -9.90 2.84 19.50
C GLN A 88 -9.99 1.34 19.25
N VAL A 89 -10.92 0.71 19.96
CA VAL A 89 -11.41 -0.63 19.69
C VAL A 89 -12.94 -0.60 19.65
N SER A 90 -13.54 -1.56 18.98
CA SER A 90 -14.99 -1.73 18.86
C SER A 90 -15.37 -3.19 19.11
N LEU A 91 -16.52 -3.37 19.77
CA LEU A 91 -17.13 -4.69 19.94
C LEU A 91 -17.39 -5.35 18.58
N GLN A 92 -17.55 -6.68 18.55
CA GLN A 92 -17.76 -7.45 17.33
C GLN A 92 -18.90 -6.84 16.48
N GLY A 93 -18.59 -6.49 15.22
CA GLY A 93 -19.53 -5.84 14.30
C GLY A 93 -20.02 -4.44 14.74
N GLY A 94 -19.42 -3.83 15.76
CA GLY A 94 -19.88 -2.59 16.38
C GLY A 94 -21.19 -2.76 17.17
N ILE A 95 -21.56 -4.00 17.49
CA ILE A 95 -22.82 -4.33 18.17
C ILE A 95 -22.55 -4.38 19.67
N GLY A 96 -23.36 -3.64 20.44
CA GLY A 96 -23.32 -3.69 21.90
C GLY A 96 -24.14 -4.84 22.47
N ASN A 97 -23.97 -5.06 23.76
CA ASN A 97 -24.60 -6.12 24.55
C ASN A 97 -24.22 -7.51 24.01
N PRO A 98 -22.91 -7.86 24.01
CA PRO A 98 -22.47 -9.21 23.66
C PRO A 98 -23.04 -10.22 24.65
N ILE A 99 -23.10 -11.47 24.21
CA ILE A 99 -23.47 -12.64 24.99
C ILE A 99 -22.26 -13.55 24.96
N PHE A 100 -21.73 -13.92 26.13
CA PHE A 100 -20.72 -14.95 26.27
C PHE A 100 -21.44 -16.25 26.67
N GLY A 101 -21.02 -17.37 26.09
CA GLY A 101 -21.75 -18.65 26.26
C GLY A 101 -23.05 -18.77 25.43
N ASN A 102 -24.02 -19.54 25.91
CA ASN A 102 -25.30 -19.75 25.22
C ASN A 102 -26.38 -18.76 25.64
N TYR A 103 -26.35 -18.30 26.89
CA TYR A 103 -27.39 -17.47 27.46
C TYR A 103 -26.86 -16.07 27.78
N ALA A 104 -27.73 -15.07 27.71
CA ALA A 104 -27.33 -13.75 28.19
C ALA A 104 -27.32 -13.76 29.72
N GLN A 105 -26.38 -13.05 30.35
CA GLN A 105 -26.23 -12.98 31.82
C GLN A 105 -27.56 -12.78 32.59
N SER A 106 -28.48 -11.94 32.09
CA SER A 106 -29.77 -11.73 32.76
C SER A 106 -30.69 -12.97 32.84
N THR A 107 -30.42 -13.97 32.00
CA THR A 107 -31.10 -15.27 31.97
C THR A 107 -30.44 -16.23 32.95
N GLU A 108 -29.11 -16.23 33.02
CA GLU A 108 -28.33 -17.05 33.96
C GLU A 108 -28.59 -16.63 35.41
N ASP A 109 -28.68 -15.32 35.66
CA ASP A 109 -29.04 -14.71 36.95
C ASP A 109 -30.33 -15.26 37.56
N ILE A 110 -31.22 -15.84 36.74
CA ILE A 110 -32.51 -16.42 37.15
C ILE A 110 -32.58 -17.93 36.99
N SER A 111 -31.50 -18.61 36.57
CA SER A 111 -31.42 -20.07 36.35
C SER A 111 -31.93 -20.88 37.54
N ASP A 112 -31.61 -20.47 38.77
CA ASP A 112 -32.10 -21.09 40.01
C ASP A 112 -33.63 -21.04 40.20
N THR A 113 -34.33 -20.21 39.43
CA THR A 113 -35.75 -19.87 39.63
C THR A 113 -36.63 -20.02 38.39
N ASP A 114 -36.04 -20.31 37.23
CA ASP A 114 -36.80 -20.58 36.02
C ASP A 114 -37.22 -22.07 35.92
N ASP A 115 -38.00 -22.40 34.89
CA ASP A 115 -38.48 -23.78 34.65
C ASP A 115 -37.67 -24.47 33.52
N VAL A 116 -36.45 -24.02 33.23
CA VAL A 116 -35.64 -24.51 32.10
C VAL A 116 -34.37 -25.19 32.61
N ASP A 117 -34.35 -26.53 32.64
CA ASP A 117 -33.21 -27.29 33.19
C ASP A 117 -31.87 -27.06 32.45
N ALA A 118 -31.90 -26.44 31.27
CA ALA A 118 -30.71 -26.13 30.47
C ALA A 118 -30.09 -24.74 30.78
N THR A 119 -30.80 -23.84 31.47
CA THR A 119 -30.24 -22.54 31.88
C THR A 119 -29.47 -22.72 33.19
N ILE A 120 -28.18 -22.41 33.16
CA ILE A 120 -27.26 -22.50 34.30
C ILE A 120 -26.41 -21.23 34.37
N GLU A 121 -25.66 -21.07 35.46
CA GLU A 121 -24.50 -20.16 35.45
C GLU A 121 -23.40 -20.79 34.60
N GLU A 122 -23.03 -20.15 33.48
CA GLU A 122 -22.10 -20.75 32.49
C GLU A 122 -20.62 -20.53 32.85
N ASN A 123 -20.30 -19.88 33.98
CA ASN A 123 -18.95 -19.76 34.57
C ASN A 123 -17.84 -19.40 33.54
N GLU A 124 -18.04 -18.35 32.75
CA GLU A 124 -17.18 -18.06 31.60
C GLU A 124 -15.75 -17.69 32.05
N ARG A 125 -14.76 -18.37 31.47
CA ARG A 125 -13.34 -18.20 31.83
C ARG A 125 -12.47 -18.06 30.59
N ILE A 126 -11.72 -16.97 30.52
CA ILE A 126 -10.74 -16.74 29.45
C ILE A 126 -9.60 -17.78 29.54
N LEU A 127 -9.27 -18.34 28.39
CA LEU A 127 -8.13 -19.22 28.16
C LEU A 127 -6.93 -18.45 27.59
N ASP A 128 -7.16 -17.66 26.55
CA ASP A 128 -6.14 -16.84 25.88
C ASP A 128 -6.75 -15.57 25.28
N VAL A 129 -5.92 -14.54 25.12
CA VAL A 129 -6.29 -13.31 24.42
C VAL A 129 -5.19 -12.93 23.46
N VAL A 130 -5.47 -12.97 22.16
CA VAL A 130 -4.46 -12.74 21.14
C VAL A 130 -4.74 -11.42 20.43
N LEU A 131 -3.77 -10.50 20.47
CA LEU A 131 -3.72 -9.38 19.53
C LEU A 131 -3.07 -9.86 18.23
N TYR A 132 -3.79 -9.71 17.12
CA TYR A 132 -3.30 -9.99 15.79
C TYR A 132 -3.34 -8.73 14.93
N ILE A 133 -2.19 -8.37 14.37
CA ILE A 133 -2.05 -7.27 13.41
C ILE A 133 -1.33 -7.81 12.17
N PRO A 134 -2.02 -7.99 11.03
CA PRO A 134 -1.41 -8.54 9.83
C PRO A 134 -0.34 -7.60 9.28
N TYR A 135 0.71 -8.18 8.70
CA TYR A 135 1.64 -7.43 7.88
C TYR A 135 1.02 -7.05 6.54
N LEU A 136 1.52 -5.95 5.97
CA LEU A 136 1.30 -5.67 4.56
C LEU A 136 2.26 -6.55 3.73
N ARG A 137 1.71 -7.21 2.72
CA ARG A 137 2.38 -8.25 1.91
C ARG A 137 2.36 -7.91 0.43
N ASN A 138 3.40 -8.17 -0.35
CA ASN A 138 3.29 -7.98 -1.79
C ASN A 138 2.54 -9.14 -2.46
N ASP A 139 1.26 -8.93 -2.74
CA ASP A 139 0.41 -9.96 -3.37
C ASP A 139 0.81 -10.28 -4.84
N ASN A 140 1.72 -9.51 -5.43
CA ASN A 140 2.17 -9.67 -6.82
C ASN A 140 3.69 -9.88 -6.91
N ALA A 141 4.27 -10.53 -5.88
CA ALA A 141 5.69 -10.88 -5.82
C ALA A 141 6.01 -12.22 -6.51
N ASP A 142 5.11 -12.72 -7.34
CA ASP A 142 5.20 -13.97 -8.08
C ASP A 142 4.97 -13.60 -9.55
N THR A 143 6.06 -13.44 -10.29
CA THR A 143 6.08 -12.82 -11.62
C THR A 143 5.50 -13.73 -12.69
N ASP A 144 5.73 -15.04 -12.63
CA ASP A 144 5.26 -16.01 -13.59
C ASP A 144 4.00 -16.79 -13.15
N LEU A 145 3.57 -16.56 -11.91
CA LEU A 145 2.37 -17.11 -11.30
C LEU A 145 2.44 -18.63 -11.21
N ASP A 146 3.55 -19.17 -10.74
CA ASP A 146 3.72 -20.61 -10.52
C ASP A 146 3.44 -21.06 -9.09
N GLY A 147 3.39 -20.14 -8.12
CA GLY A 147 3.14 -20.42 -6.70
C GLY A 147 4.29 -20.05 -5.77
N VAL A 148 5.46 -19.67 -6.30
CA VAL A 148 6.64 -19.27 -5.53
C VAL A 148 6.85 -17.75 -5.65
N ILE A 149 7.33 -17.12 -4.58
CA ILE A 149 7.68 -15.70 -4.64
C ILE A 149 9.03 -15.53 -5.33
N ASP A 150 9.21 -14.48 -6.12
CA ASP A 150 10.41 -14.17 -6.91
C ASP A 150 11.72 -14.23 -6.10
N GLU A 151 11.67 -13.96 -4.79
CA GLU A 151 12.84 -14.04 -3.90
C GLU A 151 13.32 -15.49 -3.66
N LEU A 152 12.41 -16.45 -3.72
CA LEU A 152 12.66 -17.86 -3.41
C LEU A 152 12.62 -18.77 -4.64
N ASP A 153 12.12 -18.27 -5.76
CA ASP A 153 12.00 -18.98 -7.03
C ASP A 153 13.37 -19.17 -7.69
N ALA A 154 13.59 -20.37 -8.25
CA ALA A 154 14.78 -20.72 -9.01
C ALA A 154 14.91 -19.92 -10.33
N ASP A 155 13.80 -19.59 -10.99
CA ASP A 155 13.76 -18.72 -12.17
C ASP A 155 12.42 -17.94 -12.24
N PRO A 156 12.34 -16.72 -11.65
CA PRO A 156 11.11 -15.91 -11.55
C PRO A 156 10.40 -15.53 -12.85
N GLU A 157 10.96 -15.88 -14.01
CA GLU A 157 10.37 -15.62 -15.33
C GLU A 157 9.92 -16.91 -16.06
N ASP A 158 10.12 -18.10 -15.47
CA ASP A 158 9.85 -19.41 -16.08
C ASP A 158 8.98 -20.31 -15.19
N PRO A 159 7.66 -20.42 -15.45
CA PRO A 159 6.74 -21.15 -14.58
C PRO A 159 6.91 -22.69 -14.63
N ASP A 160 7.85 -23.17 -15.44
CA ASP A 160 8.27 -24.57 -15.49
C ASP A 160 9.60 -24.78 -14.69
N SER A 161 9.99 -23.81 -13.85
CA SER A 161 11.08 -23.92 -12.87
C SER A 161 10.75 -25.01 -11.83
N ASP A 162 11.79 -25.51 -11.17
CA ASP A 162 11.74 -26.57 -10.16
C ASP A 162 12.64 -26.10 -9.02
N SER A 163 12.03 -25.40 -8.06
CA SER A 163 12.71 -24.63 -7.03
C SER A 163 13.38 -25.49 -5.97
N ASP A 164 12.81 -26.64 -5.65
CA ASP A 164 13.34 -27.57 -4.67
C ASP A 164 14.14 -28.76 -5.27
N GLY A 165 14.01 -28.98 -6.56
CA GLY A 165 14.77 -29.96 -7.35
C GLY A 165 14.28 -31.40 -7.18
N ASP A 166 13.03 -31.63 -6.81
CA ASP A 166 12.45 -32.96 -6.60
C ASP A 166 12.02 -33.64 -7.91
N GLY A 167 11.80 -32.86 -8.98
CA GLY A 167 11.43 -33.32 -10.31
C GLY A 167 10.00 -32.99 -10.75
N LEU A 168 9.19 -32.36 -9.88
CA LEU A 168 7.99 -31.61 -10.24
C LEU A 168 8.36 -30.15 -10.51
N THR A 169 7.61 -29.48 -11.39
CA THR A 169 7.78 -28.02 -11.53
C THR A 169 6.93 -27.29 -10.49
N ASP A 170 7.31 -26.08 -10.12
CA ASP A 170 6.61 -25.25 -9.11
C ASP A 170 5.11 -25.12 -9.45
N ASN A 171 4.81 -24.91 -10.73
CA ASN A 171 3.43 -24.88 -11.22
C ASN A 171 2.69 -26.23 -11.15
N GLU A 172 3.38 -27.37 -11.34
CA GLU A 172 2.79 -28.70 -11.15
C GLU A 172 2.46 -28.94 -9.68
N GLU A 173 3.37 -28.57 -8.79
CA GLU A 173 3.21 -28.68 -7.34
C GLU A 173 2.08 -27.81 -6.80
N ARG A 174 1.97 -26.57 -7.26
CA ARG A 174 0.83 -25.71 -6.95
C ARG A 174 -0.51 -26.35 -7.35
N LEU A 175 -0.56 -27.09 -8.47
CA LEU A 175 -1.78 -27.77 -8.91
C LEU A 175 -2.07 -29.04 -8.09
N LEU A 176 -1.04 -29.71 -7.58
CA LEU A 176 -1.13 -30.88 -6.70
C LEU A 176 -1.40 -30.48 -5.24
N GLY A 177 -1.03 -29.26 -4.86
CA GLY A 177 -1.05 -28.76 -3.49
C GLY A 177 0.12 -29.31 -2.66
N THR A 178 1.29 -29.52 -3.27
CA THR A 178 2.58 -29.77 -2.59
C THR A 178 3.37 -28.47 -2.46
N ASP A 179 4.40 -28.45 -1.62
CA ASP A 179 5.22 -27.28 -1.29
C ASP A 179 6.39 -27.14 -2.27
N PRO A 180 6.39 -26.14 -3.19
CA PRO A 180 7.44 -25.99 -4.19
C PRO A 180 8.84 -25.69 -3.65
N LEU A 181 8.95 -25.47 -2.35
CA LEU A 181 10.20 -25.17 -1.65
C LEU A 181 10.67 -26.35 -0.78
N ASN A 182 9.99 -27.49 -0.82
CA ASN A 182 10.28 -28.64 0.01
C ASN A 182 10.00 -29.97 -0.72
N PRO A 183 11.04 -30.76 -1.05
CA PRO A 183 10.94 -31.94 -1.94
C PRO A 183 10.20 -33.14 -1.33
N ASP A 184 9.63 -32.98 -0.13
CA ASP A 184 8.90 -33.97 0.66
C ASP A 184 7.97 -33.18 1.61
N THR A 185 6.84 -32.73 1.08
CA THR A 185 5.89 -31.79 1.71
C THR A 185 5.42 -32.25 3.10
N ASP A 186 5.12 -33.54 3.26
CA ASP A 186 4.61 -34.07 4.54
C ASP A 186 5.70 -34.74 5.42
N GLY A 187 6.93 -34.83 4.90
CA GLY A 187 8.12 -35.23 5.63
C GLY A 187 8.15 -36.72 5.98
N ASP A 188 7.41 -37.56 5.24
CA ASP A 188 7.31 -39.00 5.51
C ASP A 188 8.50 -39.80 4.95
N GLY A 189 9.33 -39.16 4.12
CA GLY A 189 10.53 -39.69 3.49
C GLY A 189 10.37 -40.17 2.05
N ILE A 190 9.22 -39.92 1.41
CA ILE A 190 8.94 -40.11 -0.01
C ILE A 190 8.86 -38.71 -0.67
N THR A 191 9.46 -38.53 -1.85
CA THR A 191 9.43 -37.25 -2.56
C THR A 191 8.06 -37.02 -3.19
N ASP A 192 7.66 -35.76 -3.38
CA ASP A 192 6.31 -35.42 -3.85
C ASP A 192 6.04 -35.95 -5.28
N ASP A 193 7.06 -36.07 -6.12
CA ASP A 193 6.97 -36.71 -7.44
C ASP A 193 6.56 -38.21 -7.39
N GLU A 194 6.90 -38.90 -6.30
CA GLU A 194 6.61 -40.31 -6.06
C GLU A 194 5.46 -40.55 -5.06
N ASP A 195 5.09 -39.53 -4.26
CA ASP A 195 4.06 -39.63 -3.23
C ASP A 195 2.64 -39.40 -3.78
N THR A 196 1.70 -40.23 -3.33
CA THR A 196 0.27 -40.14 -3.68
C THR A 196 -0.64 -40.02 -2.44
N SER A 197 -0.02 -39.95 -1.26
CA SER A 197 -0.61 -39.83 0.06
C SER A 197 -0.55 -38.41 0.60
N THR A 198 0.34 -37.55 0.06
CA THR A 198 0.48 -36.16 0.48
C THR A 198 -0.87 -35.46 0.45
N LEU A 199 -1.25 -34.88 1.59
CA LEU A 199 -2.49 -34.13 1.71
C LEU A 199 -2.29 -32.70 1.19
N ALA A 200 -2.99 -32.38 0.12
CA ALA A 200 -2.86 -31.10 -0.58
C ALA A 200 -3.09 -29.87 0.33
N ASN A 201 -2.24 -28.84 0.16
CA ASN A 201 -2.32 -27.52 0.80
C ASN A 201 -2.22 -27.55 2.33
N ARG A 202 -1.36 -28.42 2.88
CA ARG A 202 -1.14 -28.56 4.34
C ARG A 202 0.27 -28.15 4.79
N PHE A 203 0.84 -27.16 4.12
CA PHE A 203 2.14 -26.57 4.44
C PHE A 203 2.03 -25.04 4.54
N PRO A 204 2.84 -24.38 5.38
CA PRO A 204 2.85 -22.93 5.47
C PRO A 204 3.52 -22.31 4.24
N VAL A 205 2.90 -21.30 3.63
CA VAL A 205 3.46 -20.58 2.49
C VAL A 205 4.16 -19.31 2.95
N LYS A 206 5.35 -19.04 2.43
CA LYS A 206 6.07 -17.77 2.64
C LYS A 206 5.46 -16.62 1.84
N ARG A 207 5.43 -15.42 2.44
CA ARG A 207 4.87 -14.22 1.81
C ARG A 207 5.93 -13.12 1.74
N ASP A 208 6.03 -12.44 0.59
CA ASP A 208 6.83 -11.22 0.49
C ASP A 208 6.21 -10.12 1.36
N LEU A 209 6.98 -9.59 2.30
CA LEU A 209 6.58 -8.50 3.19
C LEU A 209 7.16 -7.17 2.68
N ASP A 210 6.32 -6.27 2.16
CA ASP A 210 6.74 -5.04 1.46
C ASP A 210 6.89 -3.80 2.36
N SER A 211 6.58 -3.94 3.66
CA SER A 211 6.21 -2.81 4.53
C SER A 211 7.03 -2.72 5.81
N ILE A 212 8.15 -3.42 5.84
CA ILE A 212 9.06 -3.46 6.98
C ILE A 212 10.40 -2.86 6.55
N TYR A 213 10.76 -1.76 7.20
CA TYR A 213 12.01 -1.04 7.00
C TYR A 213 12.94 -1.29 8.19
N GLY A 214 14.21 -1.58 7.91
CA GLY A 214 15.18 -2.00 8.92
C GLY A 214 15.51 -3.49 8.82
N ASN A 215 16.12 -4.04 9.87
CA ASN A 215 16.57 -5.43 9.88
C ASN A 215 15.44 -6.38 10.29
N ARG A 216 15.00 -7.26 9.38
CA ARG A 216 13.89 -8.22 9.59
C ARG A 216 14.29 -9.41 10.46
N ASP A 217 15.58 -9.75 10.49
CA ASP A 217 16.11 -10.93 11.19
C ASP A 217 16.25 -10.73 12.71
N VAL A 218 15.96 -9.52 13.19
CA VAL A 218 16.22 -9.09 14.56
C VAL A 218 14.90 -8.85 15.29
N PRO A 219 14.73 -9.37 16.52
CA PRO A 219 13.54 -9.12 17.30
C PRO A 219 13.45 -7.65 17.75
N PHE A 220 12.23 -7.18 17.92
CA PHE A 220 11.94 -5.86 18.47
C PHE A 220 11.05 -5.99 19.70
N ASN A 221 11.10 -5.00 20.60
CA ASN A 221 10.23 -5.01 21.78
C ASN A 221 8.91 -4.31 21.45
N LEU A 222 7.81 -5.05 21.38
CA LEU A 222 6.47 -4.51 21.27
C LEU A 222 5.90 -4.27 22.66
N LYS A 223 5.26 -3.12 22.83
CA LYS A 223 4.52 -2.78 24.03
C LYS A 223 3.09 -2.36 23.70
N VAL A 224 2.14 -3.05 24.33
CA VAL A 224 0.69 -2.80 24.23
C VAL A 224 0.20 -2.30 25.57
N GLN A 225 -0.40 -1.12 25.59
CA GLN A 225 -0.99 -0.53 26.79
C GLN A 225 -2.43 -0.13 26.56
N ARG A 226 -3.23 -0.13 27.63
CA ARG A 226 -4.54 0.52 27.60
C ARG A 226 -4.38 2.03 27.45
N SER A 227 -5.04 2.61 26.45
CA SER A 227 -5.17 4.06 26.32
C SER A 227 -6.22 4.57 27.30
N THR A 228 -5.97 5.70 27.93
CA THR A 228 -6.97 6.43 28.73
C THR A 228 -7.49 7.68 28.00
N TYR A 229 -7.01 7.93 26.77
CA TYR A 229 -7.44 9.07 25.97
C TYR A 229 -8.69 8.71 25.15
N PHE A 230 -9.70 9.56 25.19
CA PHE A 230 -10.87 9.40 24.34
C PHE A 230 -10.67 10.06 22.98
N LEU A 231 -10.40 9.24 21.97
CA LEU A 231 -10.41 9.69 20.57
C LEU A 231 -11.86 10.02 20.18
N ARG A 232 -12.12 11.28 19.83
CA ARG A 232 -13.44 11.79 19.47
C ARG A 232 -13.63 11.70 17.97
N ASP A 233 -14.87 11.51 17.55
CA ASP A 233 -15.22 11.55 16.13
C ASP A 233 -15.42 13.00 15.63
N LEU A 234 -15.87 13.91 16.51
CA LEU A 234 -16.25 15.27 16.16
C LEU A 234 -15.55 16.31 17.04
N ASP A 235 -15.23 17.47 16.46
CA ASP A 235 -14.59 18.57 17.18
C ASP A 235 -15.60 19.36 18.04
N PRO A 236 -15.43 19.41 19.38
CA PRO A 236 -16.28 20.23 20.24
C PRO A 236 -16.19 21.73 19.96
N ASN A 237 -15.08 22.23 19.42
CA ASN A 237 -14.88 23.66 19.16
C ASN A 237 -15.72 24.17 17.98
N THR A 238 -16.14 23.27 17.09
CA THR A 238 -16.97 23.57 15.92
C THR A 238 -18.45 23.32 16.20
N ASN A 239 -18.83 23.18 17.48
CA ASN A 239 -20.14 22.68 17.93
C ASN A 239 -20.47 21.29 17.35
N PHE A 240 -19.45 20.43 17.21
CA PHE A 240 -19.59 19.06 16.68
C PHE A 240 -20.10 19.02 15.23
N LEU A 241 -19.80 20.05 14.43
CA LEU A 241 -20.17 20.10 13.01
C LEU A 241 -19.06 19.56 12.09
N GLU A 242 -17.83 19.55 12.57
CA GLU A 242 -16.65 19.10 11.83
C GLU A 242 -16.03 17.87 12.52
N ALA A 243 -15.38 17.04 11.72
CA ALA A 243 -14.64 15.88 12.23
C ALA A 243 -13.48 16.34 13.11
N GLN A 244 -13.14 15.53 14.12
CA GLN A 244 -11.97 15.83 14.95
C GLN A 244 -10.70 15.48 14.18
N GLU A 245 -9.83 16.47 14.01
CA GLU A 245 -8.49 16.28 13.48
C GLU A 245 -7.52 15.91 14.61
N TYR A 246 -6.69 14.90 14.36
CA TYR A 246 -5.56 14.55 15.21
C TYR A 246 -4.27 14.63 14.38
N TYR A 247 -3.26 15.29 14.93
CA TYR A 247 -2.02 15.60 14.22
C TYR A 247 -0.87 14.69 14.65
N SER A 248 0.07 14.43 13.74
CA SER A 248 1.24 13.56 13.94
C SER A 248 2.08 13.92 15.17
N SER A 249 2.13 15.19 15.54
CA SER A 249 2.90 15.70 16.69
C SER A 249 2.24 15.46 18.05
N GLN A 250 1.01 14.90 18.09
CA GLN A 250 0.30 14.66 19.33
C GLN A 250 0.79 13.39 20.01
N GLU A 251 1.31 13.53 21.23
CA GLU A 251 1.78 12.42 22.06
C GLU A 251 0.71 12.01 23.09
N PHE A 252 0.40 10.71 23.12
CA PHE A 252 -0.56 10.13 24.07
C PHE A 252 0.14 9.48 25.26
N ALA A 253 1.15 8.65 25.01
CA ALA A 253 2.02 8.13 26.05
C ALA A 253 3.09 9.17 26.45
N PRO A 254 3.56 9.18 27.71
CA PRO A 254 3.14 8.33 28.83
C PRO A 254 1.92 8.86 29.60
N SER A 255 1.35 10.00 29.20
CA SER A 255 0.36 10.73 30.01
C SER A 255 -1.04 10.10 30.00
N PHE A 256 -1.42 9.46 28.89
CA PHE A 256 -2.75 8.90 28.67
C PHE A 256 -2.72 7.39 28.42
N VAL A 257 -1.87 6.68 29.15
CA VAL A 257 -1.80 5.22 29.15
C VAL A 257 -1.86 4.70 30.58
N SER A 258 -2.42 3.50 30.78
CA SER A 258 -2.48 2.84 32.09
C SER A 258 -1.86 1.44 32.05
N ASP A 259 -2.70 0.42 32.01
CA ASP A 259 -2.38 -0.99 32.18
C ASP A 259 -1.50 -1.46 31.02
N VAL A 260 -0.44 -2.22 31.35
CA VAL A 260 0.43 -2.84 30.35
C VAL A 260 -0.16 -4.21 30.05
N LEU A 261 -0.66 -4.39 28.83
CA LEU A 261 -1.31 -5.63 28.39
C LEU A 261 -0.30 -6.60 27.77
N PHE A 262 0.79 -6.08 27.21
CA PHE A 262 1.93 -6.85 26.71
C PHE A 262 3.19 -5.95 26.70
N ASP A 263 4.35 -6.51 27.03
CA ASP A 263 5.66 -5.86 26.92
C ASP A 263 6.70 -6.98 26.73
N GLY A 264 7.12 -7.21 25.49
CA GLY A 264 7.96 -8.35 25.15
C GLY A 264 8.54 -8.30 23.73
N GLU A 265 9.45 -9.24 23.48
CA GLU A 265 10.13 -9.38 22.19
C GLU A 265 9.23 -10.07 21.16
N VAL A 266 9.23 -9.55 19.94
CA VAL A 266 8.52 -10.09 18.77
C VAL A 266 9.53 -10.22 17.64
N LEU A 267 9.52 -11.37 16.98
CA LEU A 267 10.28 -11.62 15.75
C LEU A 267 9.32 -11.46 14.56
N ILE A 268 9.84 -10.95 13.43
CA ILE A 268 9.09 -10.95 12.19
C ILE A 268 9.13 -12.36 11.62
N ASP A 269 7.94 -12.85 11.27
CA ASP A 269 7.73 -14.11 10.60
C ASP A 269 6.99 -13.81 9.29
N ASP A 270 7.49 -14.35 8.18
CA ASP A 270 6.93 -14.23 6.83
C ASP A 270 6.20 -15.50 6.38
N GLU A 271 6.18 -16.55 7.21
CA GLU A 271 5.43 -17.77 6.97
C GLU A 271 3.99 -17.70 7.51
N GLN A 272 3.07 -18.28 6.75
CA GLN A 272 1.70 -18.49 7.21
C GLN A 272 1.65 -19.45 8.41
N THR A 273 0.71 -19.22 9.31
CA THR A 273 0.40 -20.20 10.37
C THR A 273 -0.82 -21.02 9.98
N LEU A 274 -0.68 -22.35 10.01
CA LEU A 274 -1.79 -23.29 9.82
C LEU A 274 -2.38 -23.71 11.17
N VAL A 275 -3.69 -23.57 11.32
CA VAL A 275 -4.44 -24.07 12.47
C VAL A 275 -5.34 -25.20 12.00
N PHE A 276 -5.08 -26.41 12.51
CA PHE A 276 -5.87 -27.60 12.21
C PHE A 276 -7.00 -27.74 13.23
N ALA A 277 -8.16 -28.21 12.78
CA ALA A 277 -9.21 -28.64 13.68
C ALA A 277 -8.75 -29.89 14.46
N GLU A 278 -9.22 -30.02 15.70
CA GLU A 278 -9.04 -31.26 16.47
C GLU A 278 -10.12 -32.27 16.07
N ASP A 279 -9.74 -33.55 16.00
CA ASP A 279 -10.65 -34.68 15.74
C ASP A 279 -11.67 -34.80 16.88
N ASP A 280 -12.96 -34.65 16.56
CA ASP A 280 -14.04 -34.86 17.52
C ASP A 280 -14.37 -36.36 17.61
N PRO A 281 -14.09 -37.04 18.74
CA PRO A 281 -14.35 -38.47 18.87
C PRO A 281 -15.84 -38.85 18.76
N ASP A 282 -16.76 -37.88 18.83
CA ASP A 282 -18.20 -38.07 18.74
C ASP A 282 -18.75 -37.93 17.30
N THR A 283 -17.95 -37.50 16.32
CA THR A 283 -18.31 -37.46 14.90
C THR A 283 -17.75 -38.67 14.14
N GLU A 284 -18.31 -38.97 12.95
CA GLU A 284 -17.77 -40.04 12.09
C GLU A 284 -16.64 -39.54 11.16
N ASP A 285 -16.57 -38.22 10.95
CA ASP A 285 -15.61 -37.55 10.09
C ASP A 285 -14.44 -37.08 10.96
N ASP A 286 -13.20 -37.28 10.53
CA ASP A 286 -12.01 -36.80 11.26
C ASP A 286 -11.74 -35.35 10.85
N GLU A 287 -12.14 -34.38 11.69
CA GLU A 287 -12.00 -32.96 11.38
C GLU A 287 -10.54 -32.53 11.24
N SER A 288 -9.58 -33.28 11.82
CA SER A 288 -8.15 -33.01 11.65
C SER A 288 -7.67 -33.27 10.22
N LEU A 289 -8.46 -33.99 9.41
CA LEU A 289 -8.21 -34.19 7.98
C LEU A 289 -8.79 -33.07 7.10
N GLU A 290 -9.60 -32.16 7.64
CA GLU A 290 -10.11 -31.01 6.91
C GLU A 290 -9.01 -29.98 6.59
N ALA A 291 -9.31 -29.07 5.67
CA ALA A 291 -8.39 -28.01 5.28
C ALA A 291 -8.12 -27.07 6.49
N PRO A 292 -6.85 -26.77 6.80
CA PRO A 292 -6.52 -25.90 7.93
C PRO A 292 -7.05 -24.49 7.74
N GLN A 293 -7.34 -23.82 8.85
CA GLN A 293 -7.46 -22.37 8.85
C GLN A 293 -6.08 -21.75 8.63
N VAL A 294 -5.96 -20.94 7.57
CA VAL A 294 -4.75 -20.21 7.25
C VAL A 294 -4.78 -18.83 7.90
N ILE A 295 -3.78 -18.54 8.72
CA ILE A 295 -3.54 -17.22 9.28
C ILE A 295 -2.34 -16.62 8.56
N GLU A 296 -2.56 -15.43 7.99
CA GLU A 296 -1.51 -14.69 7.29
C GLU A 296 -0.40 -14.20 8.24
N PRO A 297 0.81 -13.93 7.73
CA PRO A 297 1.89 -13.38 8.54
C PRO A 297 1.51 -12.05 9.20
N GLY A 298 1.90 -11.89 10.46
CA GLY A 298 1.57 -10.70 11.23
C GLY A 298 2.09 -10.73 12.66
N ILE A 299 1.97 -9.59 13.34
CA ILE A 299 2.25 -9.49 14.77
C ILE A 299 1.15 -10.25 15.51
N ARG A 300 1.52 -11.34 16.19
CA ARG A 300 0.61 -12.15 17.03
C ARG A 300 1.17 -12.26 18.44
N VAL A 301 0.51 -11.63 19.41
CA VAL A 301 0.97 -11.63 20.82
C VAL A 301 -0.17 -11.91 21.79
N SER A 302 0.09 -12.72 22.81
CA SER A 302 -0.85 -12.96 23.90
C SER A 302 -0.87 -11.77 24.87
N LEU A 303 -2.03 -11.17 25.06
CA LEU A 303 -2.30 -10.08 26.00
C LEU A 303 -2.68 -10.65 27.39
N ASP A 304 -2.67 -9.79 28.41
CA ASP A 304 -3.06 -10.14 29.79
C ASP A 304 -4.52 -10.65 29.89
N PRO A 305 -4.76 -11.96 30.09
CA PRO A 305 -6.12 -12.52 30.12
C PRO A 305 -6.92 -12.05 31.33
N ASP A 306 -6.28 -11.79 32.49
CA ASP A 306 -6.97 -11.34 33.70
C ASP A 306 -7.60 -9.95 33.49
N PHE A 307 -6.91 -9.10 32.72
CA PHE A 307 -7.45 -7.80 32.34
C PHE A 307 -8.74 -7.94 31.52
N PHE A 308 -8.75 -8.80 30.51
CA PHE A 308 -9.92 -9.00 29.65
C PHE A 308 -11.05 -9.75 30.36
N GLN A 309 -10.74 -10.64 31.31
CA GLN A 309 -11.74 -11.30 32.14
C GLN A 309 -12.51 -10.23 32.92
N ALA A 310 -11.80 -9.39 33.68
CA ALA A 310 -12.42 -8.39 34.54
C ALA A 310 -13.08 -7.22 33.79
N ASN A 311 -12.62 -6.88 32.58
CA ASN A 311 -13.07 -5.71 31.83
C ASN A 311 -13.99 -6.03 30.64
N ILE A 312 -14.06 -7.29 30.19
CA ILE A 312 -14.91 -7.74 29.08
C ILE A 312 -15.89 -8.83 29.54
N LEU A 313 -15.43 -10.05 29.85
CA LEU A 313 -16.32 -11.17 30.17
C LEU A 313 -17.16 -10.89 31.43
N ASP A 314 -16.53 -10.54 32.56
CA ASP A 314 -17.21 -10.19 33.81
C ASP A 314 -18.09 -8.92 33.68
N LYS A 315 -18.04 -8.22 32.54
CA LYS A 315 -18.85 -7.03 32.24
C LYS A 315 -20.09 -7.34 31.40
N GLU A 316 -20.40 -8.59 31.13
CA GLU A 316 -21.64 -8.96 30.46
C GLU A 316 -22.88 -8.36 31.13
N GLY A 317 -23.81 -7.87 30.31
CA GLY A 317 -25.05 -7.23 30.78
C GLY A 317 -24.87 -5.89 31.52
N LYS A 318 -23.64 -5.44 31.78
CA LYS A 318 -23.36 -4.18 32.51
C LYS A 318 -23.36 -2.97 31.56
N PRO A 319 -23.64 -1.75 32.09
CA PRO A 319 -23.78 -0.54 31.27
C PRO A 319 -22.63 -0.26 30.29
N GLU A 320 -21.42 -0.66 30.65
CA GLU A 320 -20.21 -0.50 29.85
C GLU A 320 -20.29 -1.22 28.49
N LEU A 321 -20.96 -2.39 28.42
CA LEU A 321 -21.05 -3.18 27.19
C LEU A 321 -22.38 -3.02 26.45
N ILE A 322 -23.41 -2.38 27.03
CA ILE A 322 -24.76 -2.25 26.42
C ILE A 322 -24.72 -1.65 25.00
N SER A 323 -23.78 -0.75 24.73
CA SER A 323 -23.61 -0.15 23.39
C SER A 323 -22.14 0.04 23.07
N ASN A 324 -21.80 0.02 21.77
CA ASN A 324 -20.43 0.29 21.33
C ASN A 324 -19.95 1.68 21.77
N SER A 325 -20.83 2.68 21.88
CA SER A 325 -20.48 4.01 22.40
C SER A 325 -20.09 3.98 23.88
N ASN A 326 -20.81 3.22 24.71
CA ASN A 326 -20.45 3.04 26.12
C ASN A 326 -19.13 2.28 26.24
N PHE A 327 -18.93 1.26 25.41
CA PHE A 327 -17.69 0.50 25.37
C PHE A 327 -16.49 1.38 25.00
N LYS A 328 -16.61 2.21 23.95
CA LYS A 328 -15.58 3.20 23.59
C LYS A 328 -15.32 4.22 24.69
N ASP A 329 -16.32 4.61 25.47
CA ASP A 329 -16.13 5.50 26.63
C ASP A 329 -15.46 4.78 27.81
N PHE A 330 -15.72 3.49 28.00
CA PHE A 330 -15.12 2.70 29.07
C PHE A 330 -13.70 2.25 28.75
N PHE A 331 -13.52 1.53 27.63
CA PHE A 331 -12.26 0.91 27.24
C PHE A 331 -11.29 1.93 26.64
N ARG A 332 -11.81 2.95 25.94
CA ARG A 332 -11.09 4.03 25.23
C ARG A 332 -10.24 3.55 24.05
N GLY A 333 -9.37 2.56 24.26
CA GLY A 333 -8.54 2.02 23.20
C GLY A 333 -7.22 1.42 23.67
N LEU A 334 -6.32 1.21 22.72
CA LEU A 334 -4.96 0.72 22.92
C LEU A 334 -3.93 1.78 22.48
N HIS A 335 -2.76 1.74 23.11
CA HIS A 335 -1.56 2.41 22.67
C HIS A 335 -0.49 1.35 22.34
N LEU A 336 0.02 1.40 21.12
CA LEU A 336 1.02 0.48 20.57
C LEU A 336 2.31 1.26 20.36
N SER A 337 3.41 0.72 20.88
CA SER A 337 4.74 1.28 20.68
C SER A 337 5.76 0.17 20.47
N VAL A 338 6.76 0.45 19.64
CA VAL A 338 7.87 -0.47 19.38
C VAL A 338 9.17 0.21 19.79
N THR A 339 10.00 -0.52 20.52
CA THR A 339 11.37 -0.10 20.84
C THR A 339 12.34 -1.08 20.18
N PRO A 340 13.29 -0.59 19.35
CA PRO A 340 14.32 -1.45 18.78
C PRO A 340 15.23 -2.03 19.86
N ILE A 341 15.66 -3.29 19.69
CA ILE A 341 16.57 -3.96 20.62
C ILE A 341 18.02 -3.75 20.18
N THR A 342 18.35 -4.04 18.92
CA THR A 342 19.67 -3.79 18.34
C THR A 342 19.61 -2.79 17.20
N ASP A 343 18.84 -3.13 16.16
CA ASP A 343 18.72 -2.34 14.94
C ASP A 343 17.38 -1.61 14.91
N ASP A 344 17.32 -0.52 14.15
CA ASP A 344 16.09 0.22 13.94
C ASP A 344 15.11 -0.58 13.08
N ILE A 345 13.84 -0.36 13.34
CA ILE A 345 12.76 -1.06 12.68
C ILE A 345 11.52 -0.18 12.62
N MET A 346 10.96 -0.05 11.44
CA MET A 346 9.72 0.67 11.20
C MET A 346 8.79 -0.21 10.38
N LEU A 347 7.58 -0.43 10.88
CA LEU A 347 6.56 -1.22 10.22
C LEU A 347 5.42 -0.32 9.77
N LEU A 348 4.89 -0.61 8.58
CA LEU A 348 3.62 -0.07 8.10
C LEU A 348 2.53 -1.10 8.30
N LEU A 349 1.44 -0.70 8.95
CA LEU A 349 0.37 -1.59 9.39
C LEU A 349 -0.99 -1.08 8.91
N ASP A 350 -1.82 -2.00 8.43
CA ASP A 350 -3.24 -1.75 8.20
C ASP A 350 -4.04 -2.23 9.41
N LEU A 351 -4.55 -1.29 10.20
CA LEU A 351 -5.30 -1.60 11.42
C LEU A 351 -6.76 -2.00 11.14
N ARG A 352 -7.24 -1.94 9.89
CA ARG A 352 -8.62 -2.30 9.52
C ARG A 352 -8.90 -3.79 9.64
N SER A 353 -7.86 -4.60 9.51
CA SER A 353 -7.87 -6.06 9.64
C SER A 353 -7.28 -6.54 10.98
N ALA A 354 -6.86 -5.61 11.84
CA ALA A 354 -6.34 -5.93 13.16
C ALA A 354 -7.46 -6.28 14.15
N SER A 355 -7.23 -7.31 14.96
CA SER A 355 -8.21 -7.84 15.90
C SER A 355 -7.60 -8.27 17.22
N ILE A 356 -8.45 -8.34 18.24
CA ILE A 356 -8.17 -9.01 19.50
C ILE A 356 -9.14 -10.18 19.59
N THR A 357 -8.63 -11.41 19.60
CA THR A 357 -9.44 -12.62 19.77
C THR A 357 -9.34 -13.06 21.22
N ILE A 358 -10.49 -13.18 21.88
CA ILE A 358 -10.63 -13.69 23.24
C ILE A 358 -11.16 -15.12 23.11
N THR A 359 -10.36 -16.09 23.48
CA THR A 359 -10.75 -17.50 23.55
C THR A 359 -11.13 -17.79 24.99
N TYR A 360 -12.35 -18.28 25.22
CA TYR A 360 -12.88 -18.56 26.55
C TYR A 360 -13.67 -19.86 26.57
N GLU A 361 -13.68 -20.51 27.73
CA GLU A 361 -14.53 -21.66 28.00
C GLU A 361 -15.78 -21.24 28.78
N TYR A 362 -16.84 -22.02 28.64
CA TYR A 362 -18.08 -21.85 29.40
C TYR A 362 -18.78 -23.21 29.59
N ASP A 363 -19.54 -23.33 30.67
CA ASP A 363 -20.29 -24.52 31.01
C ASP A 363 -21.66 -24.53 30.29
N ARG A 364 -22.03 -25.67 29.71
CA ARG A 364 -23.36 -25.89 29.10
C ARG A 364 -23.94 -27.25 29.47
N ILE A 365 -25.26 -27.37 29.34
CA ILE A 365 -25.96 -28.65 29.52
C ILE A 365 -26.19 -29.33 28.17
N VAL A 366 -25.73 -30.58 28.05
CA VAL A 366 -25.86 -31.43 26.86
C VAL A 366 -26.36 -32.79 27.31
N ASP A 367 -27.49 -33.23 26.77
CA ASP A 367 -28.11 -34.51 27.14
C ASP A 367 -28.25 -34.73 28.67
N GLU A 368 -28.59 -33.66 29.41
CA GLU A 368 -28.71 -33.63 30.89
C GLU A 368 -27.38 -33.74 31.66
N GLU A 369 -26.24 -33.63 30.99
CA GLU A 369 -24.90 -33.61 31.59
C GLU A 369 -24.23 -32.23 31.44
N LEU A 370 -23.35 -31.90 32.39
CA LEU A 370 -22.56 -30.67 32.37
C LEU A 370 -21.31 -30.90 31.52
N GLU A 371 -21.16 -30.11 30.48
CA GLU A 371 -20.00 -30.08 29.60
C GLU A 371 -19.40 -28.67 29.58
N THR A 372 -18.09 -28.59 29.36
CA THR A 372 -17.39 -27.32 29.14
C THR A 372 -17.09 -27.19 27.66
N ASP A 373 -17.46 -26.07 27.07
CA ASP A 373 -17.29 -25.77 25.65
C ASP A 373 -16.40 -24.54 25.46
N GLU A 374 -15.81 -24.39 24.27
CA GLU A 374 -14.93 -23.28 23.94
C GLU A 374 -15.56 -22.37 22.87
N ARG A 375 -15.36 -21.06 23.02
CA ARG A 375 -15.77 -20.09 22.00
C ARG A 375 -14.78 -18.94 21.90
N GLU A 376 -14.72 -18.37 20.70
CA GLU A 376 -13.99 -17.14 20.43
C GLU A 376 -14.90 -15.92 20.36
N TYR A 377 -14.42 -14.79 20.87
CA TYR A 377 -15.02 -13.47 20.70
C TYR A 377 -14.00 -12.47 20.16
N THR A 378 -14.33 -11.79 19.06
CA THR A 378 -13.38 -10.89 18.38
C THR A 378 -13.75 -9.42 18.57
N ILE A 379 -12.78 -8.63 19.02
CA ILE A 379 -12.84 -7.16 19.07
C ILE A 379 -12.00 -6.62 17.91
N SER A 380 -12.53 -5.65 17.15
CA SER A 380 -11.79 -4.99 16.07
C SER A 380 -11.18 -3.68 16.55
N LEU A 381 -10.03 -3.28 16.02
CA LEU A 381 -9.43 -1.97 16.32
C LEU A 381 -10.21 -0.86 15.59
N ILE A 382 -9.99 -0.76 14.29
CA ILE A 382 -10.77 0.06 13.36
C ILE A 382 -11.30 -0.84 12.26
N THR A 383 -12.29 -0.37 11.49
CA THR A 383 -12.87 -1.17 10.41
C THR A 383 -13.06 -0.30 9.17
N GLY A 384 -12.85 -0.85 7.98
CA GLY A 384 -13.11 -0.13 6.74
C GLY A 384 -12.85 -1.02 5.53
N GLN A 385 -13.51 -0.72 4.41
CA GLN A 385 -13.20 -1.38 3.14
C GLN A 385 -12.13 -0.59 2.36
N THR A 386 -11.50 -1.23 1.40
CA THR A 386 -10.60 -0.56 0.44
C THR A 386 -11.35 0.57 -0.27
N ASN A 387 -10.81 1.79 -0.20
CA ASN A 387 -11.42 3.02 -0.73
C ASN A 387 -12.77 3.44 -0.12
N ALA A 388 -13.12 2.93 1.07
CA ALA A 388 -14.28 3.36 1.84
C ALA A 388 -13.87 4.15 3.10
N PRO A 389 -14.76 4.99 3.66
CA PRO A 389 -14.49 5.67 4.92
C PRO A 389 -14.16 4.67 6.04
N ILE A 390 -13.11 4.96 6.79
CA ILE A 390 -12.71 4.18 7.97
C ILE A 390 -13.66 4.52 9.12
N SER A 391 -14.15 3.48 9.79
CA SER A 391 -14.94 3.58 11.02
C SER A 391 -14.07 3.33 12.24
N GLY A 392 -14.24 4.18 13.26
CA GLY A 392 -13.35 4.26 14.41
C GLY A 392 -12.25 5.30 14.20
N ASN A 393 -11.50 5.54 15.27
CA ASN A 393 -10.37 6.48 15.25
C ASN A 393 -9.11 5.77 15.73
N ALA A 394 -8.06 5.86 14.93
CA ALA A 394 -6.70 5.60 15.32
C ALA A 394 -5.85 6.80 14.91
N VAL A 395 -4.80 7.11 15.68
CA VAL A 395 -3.91 8.26 15.48
C VAL A 395 -2.48 7.75 15.43
N ASN A 396 -1.76 8.13 14.38
CA ASN A 396 -0.33 7.89 14.30
C ASN A 396 0.45 9.07 14.89
N THR A 397 1.13 8.85 16.02
CA THR A 397 2.10 9.83 16.55
C THR A 397 3.43 9.61 15.85
N ILE A 398 3.97 10.63 15.17
CA ILE A 398 5.23 10.57 14.44
C ILE A 398 6.10 11.75 14.89
N ILE A 399 7.22 11.43 15.54
CA ILE A 399 8.18 12.40 16.08
C ILE A 399 9.52 12.23 15.35
N SER A 400 9.96 13.28 14.67
CA SER A 400 11.24 13.33 13.97
C SER A 400 12.24 14.21 14.71
N GLU A 401 13.52 13.84 14.65
CA GLU A 401 14.60 14.72 15.07
C GLU A 401 14.68 15.96 14.17
N PRO A 402 15.17 17.10 14.69
CA PRO A 402 15.40 18.28 13.86
C PRO A 402 16.38 17.97 12.73
N TYR A 403 16.09 18.47 11.52
CA TYR A 403 16.98 18.28 10.39
C TYR A 403 18.36 18.92 10.60
N PRO A 404 19.42 18.34 10.00
CA PRO A 404 20.72 18.99 9.90
C PRO A 404 20.62 20.37 9.22
N ALA A 405 21.57 21.26 9.53
CA ALA A 405 21.58 22.64 9.02
C ALA A 405 21.62 22.69 7.49
N GLU A 406 22.28 21.71 6.87
CA GLU A 406 22.38 21.54 5.42
C GLU A 406 21.00 21.40 4.75
N ILE A 407 20.02 20.84 5.46
CA ILE A 407 18.64 20.71 5.00
C ILE A 407 17.82 21.89 5.51
N SER A 408 17.82 22.15 6.82
CA SER A 408 16.92 23.15 7.43
C SER A 408 17.13 24.56 6.89
N ASP A 409 18.36 24.95 6.54
CA ASP A 409 18.67 26.28 6.00
C ASP A 409 18.15 26.45 4.55
N ASN A 410 17.74 25.36 3.90
CA ASN A 410 17.22 25.34 2.53
C ASN A 410 15.69 25.12 2.44
N LEU A 411 15.00 24.94 3.57
CA LEU A 411 13.54 24.80 3.63
C LEU A 411 12.87 26.17 3.73
N ASP A 412 11.74 26.34 3.03
CA ASP A 412 10.87 27.53 3.08
C ASP A 412 11.56 28.87 2.78
N THR A 413 12.69 28.84 2.07
CA THR A 413 13.49 30.04 1.76
C THR A 413 12.87 30.93 0.68
N GLY A 414 11.94 30.38 -0.12
CA GLY A 414 11.37 31.02 -1.31
C GLY A 414 12.36 31.17 -2.47
N ASN A 415 13.58 30.61 -2.35
CA ASN A 415 14.58 30.63 -3.41
C ASN A 415 14.51 29.36 -4.25
N ASN A 416 14.93 29.46 -5.51
CA ASN A 416 15.07 28.29 -6.36
C ASN A 416 16.12 27.33 -5.79
N ALA A 417 15.77 26.05 -5.69
CA ALA A 417 16.57 25.05 -5.01
C ALA A 417 17.67 24.46 -5.90
N SER A 418 18.88 24.34 -5.37
CA SER A 418 19.96 23.52 -5.95
C SER A 418 19.79 22.03 -5.64
N ARG A 419 19.20 21.71 -4.50
CA ARG A 419 18.83 20.36 -4.09
C ARG A 419 17.40 20.34 -3.62
N ILE A 420 16.67 19.32 -4.04
CA ILE A 420 15.30 19.06 -3.63
C ILE A 420 15.35 17.99 -2.54
N TYR A 421 14.84 18.32 -1.35
CA TYR A 421 14.80 17.42 -0.21
C TYR A 421 13.38 16.89 -0.06
N LEU A 422 13.19 15.58 -0.23
CA LEU A 422 11.90 14.93 -0.07
C LEU A 422 11.95 13.94 1.08
N LYS A 423 11.00 14.03 2.00
CA LYS A 423 10.87 13.12 3.15
C LYS A 423 9.40 12.88 3.44
N GLY A 424 8.98 11.63 3.47
CA GLY A 424 7.60 11.26 3.84
C GLY A 424 7.32 11.44 5.34
N GLY A 425 6.05 11.28 5.75
CA GLY A 425 5.58 11.61 7.10
C GLY A 425 5.33 13.12 7.28
N PRO A 426 5.41 13.66 8.51
CA PRO A 426 5.57 15.09 8.74
C PRO A 426 7.01 15.50 8.36
N GLY A 427 7.26 15.49 7.04
CA GLY A 427 8.59 15.57 6.46
C GLY A 427 8.80 16.85 5.63
N THR A 428 9.26 16.67 4.39
CA THR A 428 9.48 17.75 3.44
C THR A 428 8.91 17.38 2.07
N TYR A 429 8.39 18.38 1.37
CA TYR A 429 7.94 18.25 0.00
C TYR A 429 8.50 19.40 -0.83
N ALA A 430 8.32 19.37 -2.14
CA ALA A 430 8.77 20.43 -3.02
C ALA A 430 7.63 21.00 -3.87
N GLU A 431 7.70 22.29 -4.16
CA GLU A 431 6.82 22.96 -5.12
C GLU A 431 7.60 23.23 -6.40
N ILE A 432 7.06 22.78 -7.53
CA ILE A 432 7.65 22.85 -8.85
C ILE A 432 6.82 23.80 -9.71
N ALA A 433 7.47 24.87 -10.18
CA ALA A 433 6.90 25.83 -11.11
C ALA A 433 7.53 25.63 -12.50
N LEU A 434 6.70 25.28 -13.49
CA LEU A 434 7.17 24.95 -14.85
C LEU A 434 7.78 26.13 -15.61
N PHE A 435 7.40 27.36 -15.25
CA PHE A 435 7.88 28.58 -15.89
C PHE A 435 8.05 29.70 -14.84
N GLU A 436 8.91 30.68 -15.12
CA GLU A 436 9.09 31.85 -14.23
C GLU A 436 7.77 32.62 -14.04
N GLU A 437 7.51 33.13 -12.83
CA GLU A 437 6.32 33.95 -12.54
C GLU A 437 6.19 35.18 -13.45
N ASN A 438 7.31 35.81 -13.83
CA ASN A 438 7.29 37.04 -14.61
C ASN A 438 7.22 36.84 -16.14
N ASN A 439 7.63 35.67 -16.65
CA ASN A 439 7.73 35.40 -18.09
C ASN A 439 6.94 34.16 -18.54
N GLY A 440 6.33 33.41 -17.63
CA GLY A 440 5.69 32.13 -17.94
C GLY A 440 4.53 32.25 -18.94
N GLU A 441 3.70 33.29 -18.82
CA GLU A 441 2.61 33.53 -19.77
C GLU A 441 3.15 33.78 -21.19
N ALA A 442 4.29 34.47 -21.32
CA ALA A 442 4.91 34.71 -22.62
C ALA A 442 5.46 33.42 -23.23
N ILE A 443 6.06 32.53 -22.42
CA ILE A 443 6.56 31.23 -22.86
C ILE A 443 5.39 30.34 -23.32
N VAL A 444 4.32 30.25 -22.53
CA VAL A 444 3.13 29.48 -22.88
C VAL A 444 2.49 30.00 -24.17
N ASN A 445 2.39 31.33 -24.33
CA ASN A 445 1.86 31.94 -25.55
C ASN A 445 2.79 31.74 -26.76
N ASP A 446 4.11 31.70 -26.58
CA ASP A 446 5.06 31.33 -27.63
C ASP A 446 4.81 29.89 -28.09
N ILE A 447 4.71 28.94 -27.16
CA ILE A 447 4.41 27.53 -27.46
C ILE A 447 3.08 27.40 -28.21
N LYS A 448 2.02 28.09 -27.74
CA LYS A 448 0.71 28.15 -28.42
C LYS A 448 0.84 28.66 -29.85
N SER A 449 1.66 29.68 -30.07
CA SER A 449 1.82 30.30 -31.39
C SER A 449 2.53 29.41 -32.41
N ARG A 450 3.32 28.44 -31.95
CA ARG A 450 4.05 27.49 -32.81
C ARG A 450 3.18 26.36 -33.34
N ASN A 451 1.94 26.21 -32.86
CA ASN A 451 0.99 25.15 -33.26
C ASN A 451 1.60 23.74 -33.17
N TRP A 452 2.43 23.50 -32.15
CA TRP A 452 3.02 22.20 -31.90
C TRP A 452 1.97 21.19 -31.46
N ILE A 453 2.09 19.97 -31.98
CA ILE A 453 1.41 18.79 -31.42
C ILE A 453 2.34 18.23 -30.35
N ILE A 454 1.97 18.35 -29.09
CA ILE A 454 2.77 17.78 -27.99
C ILE A 454 2.57 16.26 -27.98
N ASN A 455 3.66 15.54 -28.22
CA ASN A 455 3.66 14.07 -28.18
C ASN A 455 3.83 13.60 -26.73
N GLU A 456 4.78 14.21 -26.01
CA GLU A 456 5.12 13.85 -24.63
C GLU A 456 5.74 15.06 -23.93
N ALA A 457 5.46 15.26 -22.64
CA ALA A 457 6.16 16.23 -21.82
C ALA A 457 6.60 15.58 -20.51
N ASN A 458 7.86 15.78 -20.12
CA ASN A 458 8.47 15.11 -18.97
C ASN A 458 9.22 16.08 -18.06
N LEU A 459 9.19 15.78 -16.77
CA LEU A 459 10.15 16.25 -15.79
C LEU A 459 11.09 15.11 -15.44
N VAL A 460 12.39 15.34 -15.52
CA VAL A 460 13.41 14.35 -15.16
C VAL A 460 14.13 14.84 -13.91
N PHE A 461 14.01 14.06 -12.84
CA PHE A 461 14.64 14.31 -11.55
C PHE A 461 15.81 13.36 -11.38
N TYR A 462 17.02 13.89 -11.37
CA TYR A 462 18.21 13.09 -11.10
C TYR A 462 18.44 12.99 -9.60
N VAL A 463 18.78 11.80 -9.15
CA VAL A 463 19.08 11.55 -7.74
C VAL A 463 20.49 12.03 -7.41
N ASP A 464 20.67 12.70 -6.27
CA ASP A 464 21.97 13.20 -5.81
C ASP A 464 22.82 12.09 -5.20
N ARG A 465 23.31 11.19 -6.06
CA ARG A 465 24.24 10.10 -5.71
C ARG A 465 25.48 10.59 -4.97
N GLU A 466 25.98 11.79 -5.29
CA GLU A 466 27.17 12.34 -4.62
C GLU A 466 26.94 12.52 -3.11
N THR A 467 25.75 12.96 -2.73
CA THR A 467 25.38 13.13 -1.32
C THR A 467 24.97 11.80 -0.69
N LEU A 468 24.12 11.02 -1.38
CA LEU A 468 23.55 9.79 -0.83
C LEU A 468 24.59 8.67 -0.66
N ASP A 469 25.47 8.47 -1.65
CA ASP A 469 26.54 7.46 -1.58
C ASP A 469 27.61 7.81 -0.54
N ALA A 470 27.82 9.11 -0.26
CA ALA A 470 28.78 9.57 0.74
C ALA A 470 28.33 9.25 2.16
N VAL A 471 27.01 9.22 2.39
CA VAL A 471 26.41 8.85 3.67
C VAL A 471 26.27 7.34 3.79
N GLY A 472 25.77 6.68 2.72
CA GLY A 472 25.57 5.24 2.65
C GLY A 472 24.39 4.73 3.50
N GLY A 473 23.94 3.50 3.23
CA GLY A 473 22.88 2.83 4.00
C GLY A 473 21.49 3.46 3.84
N ILE A 474 21.21 4.07 2.69
CA ILE A 474 19.94 4.73 2.40
C ILE A 474 19.09 3.82 1.53
N THR A 475 17.88 3.52 1.97
CA THR A 475 16.85 2.90 1.14
C THR A 475 16.11 3.99 0.38
N GLU A 476 16.14 3.92 -0.94
CA GLU A 476 15.49 4.92 -1.78
C GLU A 476 13.99 4.68 -1.89
N PRO A 477 13.19 5.75 -1.93
CA PRO A 477 11.78 5.62 -2.22
C PRO A 477 11.60 5.16 -3.66
N LEU A 478 10.83 4.10 -3.86
CA LEU A 478 10.55 3.55 -5.18
C LEU A 478 9.89 4.56 -6.13
N ARG A 479 9.13 5.53 -5.60
CA ARG A 479 8.28 6.39 -6.42
C ARG A 479 8.15 7.82 -5.90
N LEU A 480 8.11 8.76 -6.85
CA LEU A 480 7.68 10.13 -6.60
C LEU A 480 6.19 10.31 -6.91
N TYR A 481 5.55 11.18 -6.14
CA TYR A 481 4.15 11.55 -6.31
C TYR A 481 4.04 13.04 -6.60
N MET A 482 3.38 13.37 -7.72
CA MET A 482 3.22 14.72 -8.19
C MET A 482 1.76 15.08 -8.38
N TYR A 483 1.38 16.22 -7.84
CA TYR A 483 -0.01 16.67 -7.73
C TYR A 483 -0.11 18.17 -7.99
N ASN A 484 -1.32 18.64 -8.29
CA ASN A 484 -1.64 20.05 -8.34
C ASN A 484 -1.66 20.61 -6.91
N ALA A 485 -0.79 21.57 -6.58
CA ALA A 485 -0.63 22.07 -5.22
C ALA A 485 -1.83 22.90 -4.71
N GLU A 486 -2.69 23.37 -5.62
CA GLU A 486 -3.90 24.12 -5.30
C GLU A 486 -5.13 23.22 -5.11
N THR A 487 -5.20 22.07 -5.79
CA THR A 487 -6.36 21.13 -5.71
C THR A 487 -6.05 19.80 -5.05
N ASN A 488 -4.78 19.51 -4.74
CA ASN A 488 -4.28 18.22 -4.24
C ASN A 488 -4.59 17.01 -5.13
N SER A 489 -5.01 17.25 -6.37
CA SER A 489 -5.32 16.20 -7.32
C SER A 489 -4.04 15.70 -7.99
N PRO A 490 -3.88 14.39 -8.24
CA PRO A 490 -2.73 13.88 -8.99
C PRO A 490 -2.63 14.54 -10.37
N VAL A 491 -1.41 14.65 -10.91
CA VAL A 491 -1.21 15.24 -12.25
C VAL A 491 -1.71 14.33 -13.36
N TYR A 492 -1.77 13.02 -13.12
CA TYR A 492 -2.34 12.05 -14.05
C TYR A 492 -3.86 11.92 -13.90
N ASP A 493 -4.53 11.50 -14.97
CA ASP A 493 -5.98 11.29 -14.95
C ASP A 493 -6.32 9.90 -14.43
N ALA A 494 -6.54 9.81 -13.11
CA ALA A 494 -6.93 8.58 -12.42
C ALA A 494 -8.22 7.91 -12.95
N THR A 495 -9.01 8.58 -13.82
CA THR A 495 -10.25 8.01 -14.40
C THR A 495 -10.05 7.31 -15.74
N SER A 496 -9.03 7.69 -16.50
CA SER A 496 -8.64 7.04 -17.77
C SER A 496 -7.45 6.10 -17.61
N GLU A 497 -6.78 6.18 -16.47
CA GLU A 497 -5.61 5.39 -16.11
C GLU A 497 -6.02 4.06 -15.49
N TYR A 498 -5.68 2.97 -16.18
CA TYR A 498 -5.86 1.61 -15.69
C TYR A 498 -4.50 1.04 -15.31
N SER A 499 -4.42 0.36 -14.16
CA SER A 499 -3.24 -0.43 -13.83
C SER A 499 -3.09 -1.51 -14.89
N ILE A 500 -2.00 -1.49 -15.66
CA ILE A 500 -1.76 -2.47 -16.74
C ILE A 500 -1.26 -3.83 -16.22
N GLU A 501 -0.83 -3.87 -14.97
CA GLU A 501 -0.48 -5.06 -14.20
C GLU A 501 -1.19 -5.00 -12.85
N ASP A 502 -1.55 -6.16 -12.29
CA ASP A 502 -1.90 -6.23 -10.87
C ASP A 502 -0.56 -6.07 -10.13
N SER A 503 -0.20 -4.82 -9.84
CA SER A 503 0.96 -4.47 -9.04
C SER A 503 0.44 -3.58 -7.94
N ARG A 504 0.89 -3.80 -6.70
CA ARG A 504 0.50 -2.95 -5.57
C ARG A 504 0.89 -1.49 -5.77
N PHE A 505 1.86 -1.22 -6.63
CA PHE A 505 2.26 0.15 -6.94
C PHE A 505 1.35 0.78 -8.00
N GLY A 506 0.64 -0.03 -8.79
CA GLY A 506 -0.08 0.40 -9.97
C GLY A 506 0.89 0.84 -11.06
N ILE A 507 0.83 0.21 -12.23
CA ILE A 507 1.53 0.70 -13.42
C ILE A 507 0.52 1.48 -14.23
N TYR A 508 0.68 2.79 -14.24
CA TYR A 508 -0.19 3.71 -14.94
C TYR A 508 0.43 4.05 -16.28
N LEU A 509 -0.33 3.86 -17.35
CA LEU A 509 0.09 4.13 -18.73
C LEU A 509 0.60 5.56 -18.90
N ASP A 510 0.02 6.51 -18.16
CA ASP A 510 0.29 7.93 -18.31
C ASP A 510 1.08 8.57 -17.15
N TYR A 511 1.33 7.82 -16.07
CA TYR A 511 2.12 8.23 -14.91
C TYR A 511 3.19 7.20 -14.52
N ASP A 512 4.29 7.24 -15.25
CA ASP A 512 5.54 6.61 -14.84
C ASP A 512 6.30 7.63 -13.99
N ALA A 513 6.63 7.26 -12.74
CA ALA A 513 7.36 8.07 -11.76
C ALA A 513 8.22 7.16 -10.85
N LEU A 514 8.53 5.97 -11.36
CA LEU A 514 9.33 4.95 -10.69
C LEU A 514 10.81 5.34 -10.69
N LEU A 515 11.51 4.88 -9.67
CA LEU A 515 12.95 4.98 -9.59
C LEU A 515 13.56 4.13 -10.71
N GLN A 516 14.42 4.75 -11.52
CA GLN A 516 15.22 4.04 -12.50
C GLN A 516 16.59 3.76 -11.91
N GLU A 517 16.98 2.49 -11.91
CA GLU A 517 18.21 2.02 -11.29
C GLU A 517 19.25 1.60 -12.34
N GLU A 518 20.52 1.80 -12.00
CA GLU A 518 21.65 1.24 -12.73
C GLU A 518 22.62 0.58 -11.73
N ASN A 519 22.82 -0.74 -11.84
CA ASN A 519 23.60 -1.54 -10.88
C ASN A 519 23.05 -1.41 -9.44
N ASP A 520 21.74 -1.58 -9.28
CA ASP A 520 21.03 -1.56 -7.99
C ASP A 520 21.15 -0.22 -7.24
N GLN A 521 21.37 0.88 -7.98
CA GLN A 521 21.41 2.23 -7.43
C GLN A 521 20.45 3.14 -8.19
N GLY A 522 19.62 3.89 -7.46
CA GLY A 522 18.69 4.86 -8.03
C GLY A 522 19.39 6.03 -8.71
N ILE A 523 19.14 6.22 -10.00
CA ILE A 523 19.78 7.26 -10.82
C ILE A 523 18.84 8.44 -11.05
N LYS A 524 17.57 8.17 -11.38
CA LYS A 524 16.60 9.22 -11.72
C LYS A 524 15.16 8.74 -11.60
N TYR A 525 14.26 9.71 -11.52
CA TYR A 525 12.83 9.56 -11.73
C TYR A 525 12.45 10.37 -12.96
N LYS A 526 11.64 9.80 -13.84
CA LYS A 526 11.04 10.50 -14.97
C LYS A 526 9.55 10.60 -14.68
N ILE A 527 8.97 11.79 -14.71
CA ILE A 527 7.53 12.00 -14.50
C ILE A 527 6.90 12.60 -15.73
N ARG A 528 5.90 11.91 -16.29
CA ARG A 528 5.16 12.37 -17.47
C ARG A 528 4.06 13.36 -17.09
N ILE A 529 4.01 14.50 -17.76
CA ILE A 529 3.06 15.60 -17.53
C ILE A 529 2.39 16.12 -18.81
N THR A 530 2.34 15.27 -19.82
CA THR A 530 1.81 15.59 -21.16
C THR A 530 0.42 16.23 -21.09
N ASP A 531 -0.50 15.69 -20.28
CA ASP A 531 -1.86 16.21 -20.17
C ASP A 531 -1.93 17.56 -19.48
N HIS A 532 -1.10 17.77 -18.44
CA HIS A 532 -1.00 19.06 -17.78
C HIS A 532 -0.53 20.15 -18.75
N VAL A 533 0.52 19.86 -19.53
CA VAL A 533 1.06 20.78 -20.55
C VAL A 533 0.05 21.00 -21.68
N ASN A 534 -0.63 19.94 -22.14
CA ASN A 534 -1.70 20.06 -23.13
C ASN A 534 -2.88 20.91 -22.64
N ASN A 535 -3.30 20.76 -21.39
CA ASN A 535 -4.36 21.58 -20.80
C ASN A 535 -3.97 23.06 -20.73
N LEU A 536 -2.71 23.35 -20.41
CA LEU A 536 -2.17 24.70 -20.39
C LEU A 536 -2.15 25.36 -21.79
N ILE A 537 -1.78 24.59 -22.83
CA ILE A 537 -1.62 25.09 -24.20
C ILE A 537 -2.95 25.10 -24.98
N LEU A 538 -3.77 24.05 -24.88
CA LEU A 538 -4.96 23.85 -25.71
C LEU A 538 -6.26 24.28 -25.03
N ARG A 539 -6.31 24.28 -23.69
CA ARG A 539 -7.54 24.52 -22.92
C ARG A 539 -7.48 25.79 -22.07
N ASP A 540 -6.43 26.60 -22.23
CA ASP A 540 -6.18 27.82 -21.46
C ASP A 540 -6.27 27.61 -19.94
N SER A 541 -5.83 26.44 -19.46
CA SER A 541 -5.75 26.14 -18.02
C SER A 541 -4.78 27.08 -17.31
N VAL A 542 -4.96 27.27 -16.01
CA VAL A 542 -4.02 28.01 -15.16
C VAL A 542 -2.71 27.20 -15.05
N ASN A 543 -1.57 27.89 -15.14
CA ASN A 543 -0.26 27.33 -14.84
C ASN A 543 -0.15 27.14 -13.32
N ALA A 544 -0.71 26.04 -12.84
CA ALA A 544 -0.76 25.67 -11.43
C ALA A 544 0.61 25.23 -10.92
N THR A 545 0.88 25.47 -9.64
CA THR A 545 2.10 24.97 -9.00
C THR A 545 1.97 23.46 -8.81
N LEU A 546 3.01 22.69 -9.10
CA LEU A 546 2.99 21.25 -8.91
C LEU A 546 3.66 20.90 -7.58
N GLY A 547 2.97 20.20 -6.69
CA GLY A 547 3.57 19.60 -5.49
C GLY A 547 4.26 18.29 -5.85
N LEU A 548 5.44 18.05 -5.29
CA LEU A 548 6.25 16.84 -5.44
C LEU A 548 6.55 16.27 -4.05
N ALA A 549 6.23 15.00 -3.84
CA ALA A 549 6.44 14.27 -2.61
C ALA A 549 6.84 12.81 -2.88
N ILE A 550 7.10 12.04 -1.82
CA ILE A 550 7.29 10.60 -1.88
C ILE A 550 5.95 9.93 -1.54
N SER A 551 5.61 8.84 -2.24
CA SER A 551 4.44 8.03 -1.89
C SER A 551 4.77 6.54 -1.95
N PRO A 552 4.31 5.74 -0.98
CA PRO A 552 4.37 4.28 -1.07
C PRO A 552 3.29 3.71 -2.01
N ASP A 553 2.16 4.40 -2.18
CA ASP A 553 1.04 3.98 -3.03
C ASP A 553 0.25 5.20 -3.51
N ILE A 554 0.14 5.37 -4.83
CA ILE A 554 -0.54 6.51 -5.45
C ILE A 554 -2.04 6.25 -5.69
N ARG A 555 -2.52 5.03 -5.44
CA ARG A 555 -3.96 4.70 -5.40
C ARG A 555 -4.65 5.36 -4.21
N ILE A 556 -3.88 5.69 -3.17
CA ILE A 556 -4.37 6.37 -1.98
C ILE A 556 -4.77 7.79 -2.37
N SER A 557 -6.08 8.02 -2.37
CA SER A 557 -6.67 9.30 -2.74
C SER A 557 -7.04 10.14 -1.51
N GLY A 558 -7.37 11.40 -1.76
CA GLY A 558 -7.75 12.35 -0.71
C GLY A 558 -6.59 13.21 -0.23
N ALA A 559 -6.94 14.26 0.50
CA ALA A 559 -6.01 15.17 1.13
C ALA A 559 -6.46 15.40 2.58
N ASN A 560 -5.48 15.55 3.45
CA ASN A 560 -5.65 15.76 4.88
C ASN A 560 -4.99 17.09 5.28
N SER A 561 -5.50 17.70 6.34
CA SER A 561 -4.96 18.93 6.89
C SER A 561 -3.52 18.74 7.34
N ALA A 562 -2.66 19.73 7.08
CA ALA A 562 -1.29 19.78 7.52
C ALA A 562 -0.92 21.18 8.00
N VAL A 563 -0.03 21.25 8.98
CA VAL A 563 0.56 22.48 9.49
C VAL A 563 1.92 22.66 8.83
N VAL A 564 2.11 23.76 8.11
CA VAL A 564 3.36 24.12 7.44
C VAL A 564 4.00 25.35 8.08
N ASP A 565 5.10 25.85 7.50
CA ASP A 565 5.81 27.02 8.02
C ASP A 565 4.88 28.21 8.34
N GLY A 566 5.26 28.95 9.38
CA GLY A 566 4.44 30.03 9.94
C GLY A 566 3.19 29.55 10.69
N ASN A 567 3.07 28.24 10.95
CA ASN A 567 1.90 27.62 11.60
C ASN A 567 0.60 27.86 10.81
N SER A 568 0.71 27.76 9.49
CA SER A 568 -0.41 27.91 8.56
C SER A 568 -0.95 26.54 8.15
N ASP A 569 -2.26 26.48 7.92
CA ASP A 569 -2.95 25.26 7.52
C ASP A 569 -2.91 25.10 6.00
N LYS A 570 -2.56 23.90 5.54
CA LYS A 570 -2.55 23.51 4.13
C LYS A 570 -2.98 22.06 4.02
N ASP A 571 -3.81 21.75 3.03
CA ASP A 571 -4.14 20.36 2.73
C ASP A 571 -3.00 19.72 1.93
N LEU A 572 -2.59 18.52 2.33
CA LEU A 572 -1.62 17.69 1.61
C LEU A 572 -2.24 16.34 1.23
N PRO A 573 -1.90 15.78 0.06
CA PRO A 573 -2.35 14.45 -0.33
C PRO A 573 -1.99 13.40 0.73
N VAL A 574 -2.91 12.51 1.07
CA VAL A 574 -2.65 11.44 2.07
C VAL A 574 -1.48 10.56 1.62
N ALA A 575 -1.42 10.23 0.33
CA ALA A 575 -0.32 9.47 -0.27
C ALA A 575 1.08 10.06 0.04
N ALA A 576 1.20 11.39 0.16
CA ALA A 576 2.46 12.08 0.39
C ALA A 576 3.00 11.96 1.83
N THR A 577 2.20 11.46 2.77
CA THR A 577 2.52 11.49 4.21
C THR A 577 2.77 10.10 4.81
N LEU A 578 2.65 9.03 4.03
CA LEU A 578 2.66 7.66 4.56
C LEU A 578 4.03 6.98 4.58
N SER A 579 4.97 7.40 3.72
CA SER A 579 6.30 6.76 3.65
C SER A 579 7.21 7.25 4.79
N PRO A 580 8.02 6.36 5.40
CA PRO A 580 9.08 6.76 6.31
C PRO A 580 10.36 7.19 5.56
N LEU A 581 10.46 6.94 4.24
CA LEU A 581 11.68 7.16 3.46
C LEU A 581 11.90 8.63 3.05
N GLY A 582 13.13 8.93 2.68
CA GLY A 582 13.55 10.21 2.12
C GLY A 582 14.50 10.05 0.93
N THR A 583 14.63 11.09 0.12
CA THR A 583 15.62 11.17 -0.96
C THR A 583 16.06 12.62 -1.23
N ILE A 584 17.19 12.77 -1.91
CA ILE A 584 17.72 14.06 -2.37
C ILE A 584 17.81 14.02 -3.88
N LEU A 585 17.19 15.00 -4.53
CA LEU A 585 17.23 15.16 -5.98
C LEU A 585 18.00 16.45 -6.34
N TYR A 586 18.61 16.47 -7.51
CA TYR A 586 19.15 17.71 -8.06
C TYR A 586 18.01 18.66 -8.41
N GLY A 587 18.16 19.92 -8.00
CA GLY A 587 17.22 20.99 -8.32
C GLY A 587 17.54 21.66 -9.65
N SER A 588 17.18 22.93 -9.78
CA SER A 588 17.29 23.69 -11.02
C SER A 588 18.08 25.00 -10.89
N GLU A 589 18.77 25.19 -9.77
CA GLU A 589 19.66 26.34 -9.58
C GLU A 589 20.90 26.26 -10.52
N ALA A 590 21.56 27.40 -10.76
CA ALA A 590 22.64 27.53 -11.75
C ALA A 590 23.95 26.79 -11.39
N ASN A 591 24.11 26.36 -10.13
CA ASN A 591 25.26 25.61 -9.62
C ASN A 591 25.13 24.08 -9.81
N VAL A 592 23.97 23.60 -10.27
CA VAL A 592 23.73 22.18 -10.56
C VAL A 592 24.37 21.80 -11.90
N PRO A 593 24.99 20.60 -12.04
CA PRO A 593 25.48 20.11 -13.33
C PRO A 593 24.40 20.12 -14.42
N GLU A 594 24.73 20.64 -15.61
CA GLU A 594 23.75 20.91 -16.67
C GLU A 594 22.99 19.68 -17.17
N ASP A 595 23.60 18.50 -17.08
CA ASP A 595 23.05 17.19 -17.43
C ASP A 595 22.16 16.59 -16.34
N LYS A 596 22.29 17.05 -15.09
CA LYS A 596 21.51 16.58 -13.94
C LYS A 596 20.44 17.58 -13.47
N LYS A 597 20.48 18.79 -14.01
CA LYS A 597 19.58 19.89 -13.67
C LYS A 597 18.13 19.54 -14.02
N LEU A 598 17.20 19.78 -13.10
CA LEU A 598 15.76 19.63 -13.35
C LEU A 598 15.31 20.53 -14.50
N LYS A 599 14.70 19.91 -15.51
CA LYS A 599 14.23 20.56 -16.74
C LYS A 599 12.90 19.97 -17.19
N LEU A 600 12.15 20.79 -17.94
CA LEU A 600 10.96 20.37 -18.66
C LEU A 600 11.35 20.02 -20.10
N GLU A 601 11.18 18.77 -20.47
CA GLU A 601 11.40 18.27 -21.84
C GLU A 601 10.06 18.10 -22.53
N ILE A 602 9.82 18.84 -23.62
CA ILE A 602 8.61 18.77 -24.43
C ILE A 602 8.98 18.17 -25.79
N PHE A 603 8.57 16.94 -26.02
CA PHE A 603 8.65 16.25 -27.30
C PHE A 603 7.46 16.67 -28.15
N TYR A 604 7.71 17.31 -29.28
CA TYR A 604 6.65 17.84 -30.13
C TYR A 604 6.82 17.45 -31.59
N THR A 605 5.71 17.52 -32.33
CA THR A 605 5.67 17.44 -33.78
C THR A 605 5.17 18.77 -34.33
N GLU A 606 5.95 19.39 -35.22
CA GLU A 606 5.55 20.58 -35.96
C GLU A 606 5.16 20.22 -37.40
N ILE A 607 4.20 20.95 -37.95
CA ILE A 607 3.73 20.79 -39.33
C ILE A 607 4.47 21.83 -40.18
N ASN A 608 5.22 21.36 -41.18
CA ASN A 608 6.05 22.19 -42.07
C ASN A 608 5.25 23.05 -43.06
#